data_AF-E0QR41-F1
#
_entry.id   AF-E0QR41-F1
#
_cell.length_a   1.000
_cell.length_b   1.000
_cell.length_c   1.000
_cell.angle_alpha   90.00
_cell.angle_beta   90.00
_cell.angle_gamma   90.00
#
_symmetry.space_group_name_H-M   'P 1'
#
loop_
_entity.id
_entity.type
_entity.pdbx_description
1 polymer ?
#
loop_
_entity_poly.entity_id
_entity_poly.type
_entity_poly.pdbx_seq_one_letter_code
_entity_poly.pdbx_strand_id
1 'polypeptide(L)'
;MVRQCLAFADNVVVGVAENVSKTPLFTPEKRQKLAEKTLREADLDTLVNVEIIPGLLAKYCQKRGIDVIVKGVRNASDFDYESSMSQMNLHLGAPPTVFVAGRLGLAHISSSMVKEVARYGVDIFDMVNVETAAALYDVFRIKPPQARGKVIAARFDQNGK
;
A
#
# COMPACT_ATOMS: atom_id res chain seq x y z
N MET A 1 -2.30 -9.30 3.22
CA MET A 1 -1.45 -9.73 2.10
C MET A 1 -0.03 -10.04 2.54
N VAL A 2 0.85 -9.06 2.83
CA VAL A 2 2.27 -9.35 3.18
C VAL A 2 2.41 -10.42 4.27
N ARG A 3 1.68 -10.29 5.39
CA ARG A 3 1.65 -11.31 6.45
C ARG A 3 1.14 -12.70 6.01
N GLN A 4 0.23 -12.76 5.04
CA GLN A 4 -0.24 -14.05 4.48
C GLN A 4 0.85 -14.70 3.63
N CYS A 5 1.65 -13.91 2.89
CA CYS A 5 2.76 -14.44 2.10
C CYS A 5 3.80 -15.13 2.98
N LEU A 6 4.07 -14.60 4.18
CA LEU A 6 5.00 -15.19 5.15
C LEU A 6 4.58 -16.57 5.67
N ALA A 7 3.34 -17.01 5.42
CA ALA A 7 2.91 -18.36 5.77
C ALA A 7 3.40 -19.44 4.79
N PHE A 8 3.86 -19.05 3.59
CA PHE A 8 4.22 -20.00 2.53
C PHE A 8 5.44 -19.57 1.69
N ALA A 9 6.11 -18.47 2.03
CA ALA A 9 7.28 -17.98 1.33
C ALA A 9 8.40 -17.63 2.31
N ASP A 10 9.61 -18.12 2.02
CA ASP A 10 10.80 -17.88 2.83
C ASP A 10 11.35 -16.46 2.65
N ASN A 11 11.24 -15.92 1.43
CA ASN A 11 11.73 -14.60 1.06
C ASN A 11 10.61 -13.79 0.40
N VAL A 12 10.28 -12.62 0.96
CA VAL A 12 9.22 -11.76 0.43
C VAL A 12 9.79 -10.42 0.00
N VAL A 13 9.47 -10.03 -1.23
CA VAL A 13 9.78 -8.69 -1.77
C VAL A 13 8.47 -7.97 -2.08
N VAL A 14 8.28 -6.80 -1.49
CA VAL A 14 7.22 -5.87 -1.85
C VAL A 14 7.70 -5.03 -3.03
N GLY A 15 7.12 -5.29 -4.21
CA GLY A 15 7.43 -4.59 -5.45
C GLY A 15 6.71 -3.24 -5.59
N VAL A 16 7.46 -2.14 -5.66
CA VAL A 16 6.94 -0.81 -5.96
C VAL A 16 7.10 -0.54 -7.46
N ALA A 17 6.05 -0.78 -8.22
CA ALA A 17 6.11 -0.59 -9.68
C ALA A 17 6.29 0.88 -10.08
N GLU A 18 7.18 1.13 -11.03
CA GLU A 18 7.28 2.38 -11.78
C GLU A 18 6.27 2.37 -12.93
N ASN A 19 5.01 2.66 -12.61
CA ASN A 19 3.98 2.70 -13.65
C ASN A 19 4.00 4.04 -14.40
N VAL A 20 4.62 4.04 -15.58
CA VAL A 20 4.72 5.22 -16.46
C VAL A 20 3.38 5.70 -17.02
N SER A 21 2.34 4.86 -17.04
CA SER A 21 1.02 5.25 -17.56
C SER A 21 0.11 5.91 -16.52
N LYS A 22 0.54 5.97 -15.25
CA LYS A 22 -0.16 6.67 -14.18
C LYS A 22 0.67 7.88 -13.74
N THR A 23 0.00 8.93 -13.28
CA THR A 23 0.64 10.03 -12.54
C THR A 23 0.50 9.72 -11.04
N PRO A 24 1.45 8.99 -10.42
CA PRO A 24 1.35 8.68 -9.00
C PRO A 24 1.50 9.96 -8.17
N LEU A 25 0.79 10.02 -7.04
CA LEU A 25 0.88 11.15 -6.11
C LEU A 25 2.27 11.27 -5.46
N PHE A 26 2.94 10.13 -5.29
CA PHE A 26 4.26 10.02 -4.67
C PHE A 26 5.22 9.35 -5.66
N THR A 27 6.48 9.80 -5.65
CA THR A 27 7.55 9.17 -6.43
C THR A 27 7.75 7.71 -6.01
N PRO A 28 8.33 6.84 -6.86
CA PRO A 28 8.68 5.47 -6.49
C PRO A 28 9.47 5.38 -5.17
N GLU A 29 10.46 6.26 -4.98
CA GLU A 29 11.32 6.29 -3.79
C GLU A 29 10.54 6.69 -2.54
N LYS A 30 9.61 7.65 -2.65
CA LYS A 30 8.75 8.01 -1.53
C LYS A 30 7.81 6.86 -1.16
N ARG A 31 7.25 6.15 -2.14
CA ARG A 31 6.40 4.97 -1.92
C ARG A 31 7.18 3.82 -1.29
N GLN A 32 8.42 3.58 -1.73
CA GLN A 32 9.32 2.59 -1.13
C GLN A 32 9.55 2.91 0.34
N LYS A 33 9.95 4.15 0.67
CA LYS A 33 10.18 4.58 2.06
C LYS A 33 8.94 4.44 2.94
N LEU A 34 7.75 4.78 2.43
CA LEU A 34 6.49 4.61 3.19
C LEU A 34 6.16 3.13 3.44
N ALA A 35 6.40 2.26 2.45
CA ALA A 35 6.24 0.82 2.61
C ALA A 35 7.24 0.24 3.62
N GLU A 36 8.52 0.61 3.54
CA GLU A 36 9.55 0.19 4.52
C GLU A 36 9.17 0.60 5.95
N LYS A 37 8.69 1.83 6.15
CA LYS A 37 8.19 2.29 7.46
C LYS A 37 7.02 1.43 7.95
N THR A 38 6.07 1.14 7.06
CA THR A 38 4.91 0.27 7.40
C THR A 38 5.37 -1.13 7.82
N LEU A 39 6.38 -1.69 7.15
CA LEU A 39 6.93 -3.00 7.51
C LEU A 39 7.65 -2.96 8.86
N ARG A 40 8.40 -1.90 9.15
CA ARG A 40 9.08 -1.73 10.44
C ARG A 40 8.09 -1.60 11.60
N GLU A 41 7.06 -0.78 11.46
CA GLU A 41 5.99 -0.66 12.48
C GLU A 41 5.23 -1.97 12.72
N ALA A 42 5.30 -2.89 11.76
CA ALA A 42 4.69 -4.19 11.81
C ALA A 42 5.64 -5.31 12.29
N ASP A 43 6.88 -4.97 12.64
CA ASP A 43 7.99 -5.89 12.97
C ASP A 43 8.26 -6.92 11.85
N LEU A 44 8.23 -6.47 10.59
CA LEU A 44 8.42 -7.30 9.39
C LEU A 44 9.64 -6.91 8.56
N ASP A 45 10.38 -5.87 8.92
CA ASP A 45 11.49 -5.32 8.12
C ASP A 45 12.73 -6.23 8.07
N THR A 46 12.82 -7.25 8.93
CA THR A 46 13.85 -8.30 8.84
C THR A 46 13.45 -9.47 7.93
N LEU A 47 12.17 -9.59 7.58
CA LEU A 47 11.62 -10.72 6.79
C LEU A 47 11.18 -10.29 5.39
N VAL A 48 10.98 -9.00 5.18
CA VAL A 48 10.36 -8.45 3.97
C VAL A 48 11.17 -7.27 3.46
N ASN A 49 11.64 -7.36 2.22
CA ASN A 49 12.31 -6.26 1.53
C ASN A 49 11.32 -5.45 0.70
N VAL A 50 11.63 -4.18 0.45
CA VAL A 50 10.90 -3.34 -0.50
C VAL A 50 11.84 -2.94 -1.62
N GLU A 51 11.46 -3.25 -2.86
CA GLU A 51 12.25 -2.91 -4.03
C GLU A 51 11.40 -2.18 -5.06
N ILE A 52 12.01 -1.19 -5.73
CA ILE A 52 11.39 -0.55 -6.90
C ILE A 52 11.51 -1.51 -8.08
N ILE A 53 10.42 -1.67 -8.83
CA ILE A 53 10.38 -2.49 -10.04
C ILE A 53 10.42 -1.55 -11.25
N PRO A 54 11.60 -1.41 -11.90
CA PRO A 54 11.72 -0.63 -13.12
C PRO A 54 11.20 -1.44 -14.31
N GLY A 55 10.38 -0.81 -15.15
CA GLY A 55 9.90 -1.40 -16.40
C GLY A 55 9.01 -2.64 -16.22
N LEU A 56 9.24 -3.67 -17.04
CA LEU A 56 8.40 -4.87 -17.10
C LEU A 56 8.63 -5.80 -15.90
N LEU A 57 7.54 -6.14 -15.20
CA LEU A 57 7.55 -7.08 -14.07
C LEU A 57 8.21 -8.42 -14.43
N ALA A 58 7.89 -8.98 -15.61
CA ALA A 58 8.48 -10.23 -16.07
C ALA A 58 10.02 -10.20 -16.12
N LYS A 59 10.60 -9.09 -16.61
CA LYS A 59 12.06 -8.91 -16.69
C LYS A 59 12.69 -8.74 -15.32
N TYR A 60 12.03 -8.01 -14.43
CA TYR A 60 12.46 -7.88 -13.05
C TYR A 60 12.47 -9.26 -12.34
N CYS A 61 11.39 -10.03 -12.45
CA CYS A 61 11.30 -11.37 -11.85
C CYS A 61 12.39 -12.32 -12.37
N GLN A 62 12.62 -12.35 -13.68
CA GLN A 62 13.69 -13.15 -14.30
C GLN A 62 15.07 -12.77 -13.76
N LYS A 63 15.39 -11.47 -13.72
CA LYS A 63 16.68 -10.98 -13.24
C LYS A 63 16.91 -11.28 -11.76
N ARG A 64 15.85 -11.20 -10.96
CA ARG A 64 15.92 -11.35 -9.50
C ARG A 64 15.80 -12.80 -9.04
N GLY A 65 15.40 -13.72 -9.92
CA GLY A 65 15.13 -15.12 -9.58
C GLY A 65 13.88 -15.27 -8.71
N ILE A 66 12.79 -14.59 -9.07
CA ILE A 66 11.51 -14.69 -8.35
C ILE A 66 10.73 -15.90 -8.87
N ASP A 67 10.30 -16.78 -7.97
CA ASP A 67 9.59 -18.02 -8.32
C ASP A 67 8.07 -17.87 -8.40
N VAL A 68 7.49 -16.87 -7.70
CA VAL A 68 6.05 -16.65 -7.61
C VAL A 68 5.75 -15.16 -7.50
N ILE A 69 4.73 -14.68 -8.22
CA ILE A 69 4.11 -13.37 -7.99
C ILE A 69 2.88 -13.55 -7.09
N VAL A 70 2.70 -12.70 -6.08
CA VAL A 70 1.49 -12.72 -5.24
C VAL A 70 0.65 -11.47 -5.50
N LYS A 71 -0.65 -11.66 -5.79
CA LYS A 71 -1.62 -10.57 -5.99
C LYS A 71 -2.80 -10.69 -5.04
N GLY A 72 -3.14 -9.59 -4.38
CA GLY A 72 -4.34 -9.50 -3.55
C GLY A 72 -5.56 -9.16 -4.40
N VAL A 73 -6.65 -9.91 -4.24
CA VAL A 73 -7.93 -9.66 -4.93
C VAL A 73 -9.05 -9.47 -3.90
N ARG A 74 -9.95 -8.51 -4.13
CA ARG A 74 -11.00 -8.14 -3.17
C ARG A 74 -12.40 -8.56 -3.60
N ASN A 75 -12.62 -8.72 -4.89
CA ASN A 75 -13.89 -9.09 -5.50
C ASN A 75 -13.65 -9.74 -6.87
N ALA A 76 -14.72 -10.19 -7.54
CA ALA A 76 -14.63 -10.83 -8.85
C ALA A 76 -14.01 -9.91 -9.92
N SER A 77 -14.39 -8.63 -9.96
CA SER A 77 -13.86 -7.69 -10.95
C SER A 77 -12.35 -7.43 -10.81
N ASP A 78 -11.85 -7.32 -9.58
CA ASP A 78 -10.41 -7.21 -9.30
C ASP A 78 -9.68 -8.47 -9.78
N PHE A 79 -10.27 -9.64 -9.55
CA PHE A 79 -9.72 -10.91 -10.00
C PHE A 79 -9.68 -11.01 -11.52
N ASP A 80 -10.74 -10.67 -12.24
CA ASP A 80 -10.77 -10.76 -13.71
C ASP A 80 -9.69 -9.88 -14.36
N TYR A 81 -9.54 -8.66 -13.84
CA TYR A 81 -8.49 -7.73 -14.29
C TYR A 81 -7.09 -8.28 -14.01
N GLU A 82 -6.81 -8.69 -12.76
CA GLU A 82 -5.48 -9.19 -12.37
C GLU A 82 -5.17 -10.54 -13.02
N SER A 83 -6.17 -11.40 -13.26
CA SER A 83 -6.05 -12.67 -13.97
C SER A 83 -5.58 -12.44 -15.41
N SER A 84 -6.22 -11.52 -16.13
CA SER A 84 -5.80 -11.15 -17.49
C SER A 84 -4.35 -10.64 -17.51
N MET A 85 -3.98 -9.78 -16.56
CA MET A 85 -2.61 -9.29 -16.44
C MET A 85 -1.62 -10.39 -16.05
N SER A 86 -2.03 -11.37 -15.25
CA SER A 86 -1.17 -12.50 -14.86
C SER A 86 -0.85 -13.40 -16.05
N GLN A 87 -1.82 -13.65 -16.94
CA GLN A 87 -1.61 -14.43 -18.15
C GLN A 87 -0.66 -13.71 -19.11
N MET A 88 -0.79 -12.40 -19.25
CA MET A 88 0.15 -11.60 -20.02
C MET A 88 1.57 -11.67 -19.44
N ASN A 89 1.72 -11.53 -18.12
CA ASN A 89 3.04 -11.64 -17.48
C ASN A 89 3.64 -13.03 -17.66
N LEU A 90 2.85 -14.09 -17.52
CA LEU A 90 3.29 -15.47 -17.74
C LEU A 90 3.76 -15.68 -19.20
N HIS A 91 3.00 -15.16 -20.17
CA HIS A 91 3.38 -15.18 -21.59
C HIS A 91 4.72 -14.46 -21.84
N LEU A 92 5.00 -13.38 -21.10
CA LEU A 92 6.26 -12.63 -21.16
C LEU A 92 7.40 -13.29 -20.35
N GLY A 93 7.16 -14.46 -19.76
CA GLY A 93 8.14 -15.25 -19.02
C GLY A 93 8.29 -14.87 -17.55
N ALA A 94 7.29 -14.21 -16.96
CA ALA A 94 7.19 -14.07 -15.51
C ALA A 94 6.84 -15.43 -14.86
N PRO A 95 7.14 -15.61 -13.56
CA PRO A 95 6.66 -16.77 -12.81
C PRO A 95 5.12 -16.80 -12.69
N PRO A 96 4.55 -17.94 -12.27
CA PRO A 96 3.13 -18.05 -11.95
C PRO A 96 2.67 -17.01 -10.91
N THR A 97 1.41 -16.59 -11.02
CA THR A 97 0.78 -15.68 -10.06
C THR A 97 -0.14 -16.45 -9.12
N VAL A 98 0.05 -16.27 -7.82
CA VAL A 98 -0.85 -16.73 -6.76
C VAL A 98 -1.75 -15.58 -6.34
N PHE A 99 -3.07 -15.83 -6.34
CA PHE A 99 -4.07 -14.88 -5.88
C PHE A 99 -4.41 -15.15 -4.41
N VAL A 100 -4.36 -14.11 -3.59
CA VAL A 100 -4.76 -14.18 -2.18
C VAL A 100 -5.96 -13.27 -1.94
N ALA A 101 -6.96 -13.79 -1.22
CA ALA A 101 -8.13 -13.00 -0.86
C ALA A 101 -7.74 -11.87 0.11
N GLY A 102 -8.19 -10.65 -0.21
CA GLY A 102 -8.13 -9.52 0.71
C GLY A 102 -8.89 -9.83 2.00
N ARG A 103 -8.37 -9.37 3.15
CA ARG A 103 -9.07 -9.52 4.43
C ARG A 103 -10.39 -8.75 4.37
N LEU A 104 -11.51 -9.39 4.72
CA LEU A 104 -12.87 -8.83 4.59
C LEU A 104 -13.01 -7.42 5.17
N GLY A 105 -12.43 -7.16 6.35
CA GLY A 105 -12.46 -5.84 7.00
C GLY A 105 -11.68 -4.73 6.27
N LEU A 106 -10.86 -5.06 5.27
CA LEU A 106 -10.06 -4.11 4.49
C LEU A 106 -10.47 -4.08 3.01
N ALA A 107 -11.50 -4.85 2.61
CA ALA A 107 -11.88 -5.01 1.20
C ALA A 107 -12.34 -3.68 0.56
N HIS A 108 -12.92 -2.77 1.36
CA HIS A 108 -13.32 -1.45 0.91
C HIS A 108 -12.12 -0.49 0.72
N ILE A 109 -10.97 -0.76 1.35
CA ILE A 109 -9.83 0.15 1.34
C ILE A 109 -9.08 0.04 0.00
N SER A 110 -8.92 1.17 -0.68
CA SER A 110 -8.10 1.31 -1.88
C SER A 110 -7.28 2.60 -1.81
N SER A 111 -6.10 2.63 -2.43
CA SER A 111 -5.31 3.86 -2.47
C SER A 111 -6.05 5.02 -3.13
N SER A 112 -6.92 4.76 -4.11
CA SER A 112 -7.76 5.80 -4.73
C SER A 112 -8.74 6.40 -3.72
N MET A 113 -9.51 5.55 -3.02
CA MET A 113 -10.48 5.98 -2.03
C MET A 113 -9.82 6.67 -0.83
N VAL A 114 -8.70 6.13 -0.32
CA VAL A 114 -7.95 6.77 0.77
C VAL A 114 -7.45 8.16 0.37
N LYS A 115 -6.90 8.32 -0.84
CA LYS A 115 -6.47 9.63 -1.35
C LYS A 115 -7.64 10.59 -1.49
N GLU A 116 -8.80 10.12 -1.94
CA GLU A 116 -10.01 10.93 -2.10
C GLU A 116 -10.53 11.42 -0.74
N VAL A 117 -10.69 10.50 0.21
CA VAL A 117 -11.12 10.81 1.58
C VAL A 117 -10.14 11.78 2.28
N ALA A 118 -8.83 11.58 2.10
CA ALA A 118 -7.80 12.46 2.64
C ALA A 118 -7.87 13.89 2.07
N ARG A 119 -8.24 14.07 0.78
CA ARG A 119 -8.42 15.40 0.17
C ARG A 119 -9.55 16.20 0.83
N TYR A 120 -10.54 15.52 1.38
CA TYR A 120 -11.64 16.15 2.13
C TYR A 120 -11.33 16.32 3.62
N GLY A 121 -10.11 16.03 4.08
CA GLY A 121 -9.68 16.20 5.47
C GLY A 121 -10.30 15.24 6.46
N VAL A 122 -10.87 14.14 5.97
CA VAL A 122 -11.38 13.05 6.81
C VAL A 122 -10.22 12.26 7.40
N ASP A 123 -10.40 11.75 8.62
CA ASP A 123 -9.44 10.88 9.33
C ASP A 123 -9.25 9.54 8.60
N ILE A 124 -7.99 9.22 8.28
CA ILE A 124 -7.57 7.98 7.60
C ILE A 124 -6.54 7.17 8.39
N PHE A 125 -6.31 7.48 9.68
CA PHE A 125 -5.31 6.78 10.50
C PHE A 125 -5.63 5.30 10.73
N ASP A 126 -6.90 4.89 10.60
CA ASP A 126 -7.31 3.48 10.67
C ASP A 126 -7.11 2.72 9.33
N MET A 127 -6.77 3.43 8.24
CA MET A 127 -6.67 2.86 6.89
C MET A 127 -5.22 2.70 6.41
N VAL A 128 -4.31 3.55 6.89
CA VAL A 128 -2.90 3.58 6.53
C VAL A 128 -2.06 3.90 7.75
N ASN A 129 -0.75 3.64 7.70
CA ASN A 129 0.10 4.03 8.81
C ASN A 129 0.19 5.56 8.98
N VAL A 130 0.59 5.98 10.18
CA VAL A 130 0.64 7.39 10.58
C VAL A 130 1.46 8.25 9.62
N GLU A 131 2.55 7.69 9.08
CA GLU A 131 3.46 8.38 8.18
C GLU A 131 2.91 8.53 6.77
N THR A 132 2.13 7.55 6.30
CA THR A 132 1.40 7.66 5.03
C THR A 132 0.27 8.67 5.15
N ALA A 133 -0.47 8.66 6.27
CA ALA A 133 -1.52 9.65 6.52
C ALA A 133 -0.95 11.07 6.55
N ALA A 134 0.13 11.30 7.31
CA ALA A 134 0.82 12.58 7.38
C ALA A 134 1.30 13.05 5.99
N ALA A 135 1.93 12.15 5.22
CA ALA A 135 2.39 12.47 3.86
C ALA A 135 1.23 12.82 2.90
N LEU A 136 0.05 12.21 3.06
CA LEU A 136 -1.12 12.53 2.25
C LEU A 136 -1.68 13.90 2.60
N TYR A 137 -1.84 14.22 3.89
CA TYR A 137 -2.34 15.53 4.33
C TYR A 137 -1.38 16.66 3.92
N ASP A 138 -0.07 16.45 4.02
CA ASP A 138 0.95 17.40 3.59
C ASP A 138 0.84 17.71 2.08
N VAL A 139 0.80 16.67 1.23
CA VAL A 139 0.68 16.86 -0.22
C VAL A 139 -0.63 17.55 -0.62
N PHE A 140 -1.72 17.30 0.09
CA PHE A 140 -2.99 17.98 -0.17
C PHE A 140 -3.10 19.34 0.53
N ARG A 141 -2.10 19.76 1.31
CA ARG A 141 -2.10 20.98 2.13
C ARG A 141 -3.30 21.06 3.08
N ILE A 142 -3.70 19.91 3.60
CA ILE A 142 -4.79 19.76 4.55
C ILE A 142 -4.19 19.66 5.95
N LYS A 143 -4.75 20.39 6.92
CA LYS A 143 -4.38 20.21 8.32
C LYS A 143 -4.90 18.83 8.77
N PRO A 144 -4.05 17.95 9.34
CA PRO A 144 -4.52 16.67 9.83
C PRO A 144 -5.67 16.89 10.83
N PRO A 145 -6.73 16.07 10.80
CA PRO A 145 -7.75 16.12 11.83
C PRO A 145 -7.07 15.96 13.19
N GLN A 146 -7.55 16.66 14.21
CA GLN A 146 -7.11 16.41 15.57
C GLN A 146 -7.39 14.94 15.84
N ALA A 147 -6.32 14.13 15.94
CA ALA A 147 -6.43 12.70 16.19
C ALA A 147 -7.46 12.48 17.30
N ARG A 148 -8.40 11.55 17.11
CA ARG A 148 -9.28 11.09 18.20
C ARG A 148 -8.42 10.92 19.45
N GLY A 149 -8.62 11.81 20.42
CA GLY A 149 -7.58 12.13 21.37
C GLY A 149 -7.04 10.91 22.12
N LYS A 150 -5.72 10.92 22.39
CA LYS A 150 -5.36 10.88 23.80
C LYS A 150 -5.79 12.23 24.36
N VAL A 151 -6.79 12.19 25.24
CA VAL A 151 -7.38 13.33 25.96
C VAL A 151 -6.31 14.36 26.34
N ILE A 152 -6.37 15.55 25.75
CA ILE A 152 -5.85 16.77 26.38
C ILE A 152 -7.08 17.61 26.66
N ALA A 153 -7.50 17.60 27.92
CA ALA A 153 -8.57 18.45 28.42
C ALA A 153 -8.15 19.91 28.24
N ALA A 154 -8.67 20.58 27.20
CA ALA A 154 -8.70 22.03 27.16
C ALA A 154 -9.97 22.46 27.89
N ARG A 155 -9.80 22.99 29.11
CA ARG A 155 -10.84 23.72 29.83
C ARG A 155 -11.38 24.81 28.91
N PHE A 156 -12.69 24.79 28.67
CA PHE A 156 -13.39 25.96 28.16
C PHE A 156 -13.35 27.02 29.26
N ASP A 157 -12.60 28.10 29.03
CA ASP A 157 -12.74 29.32 29.83
C ASP A 157 -14.09 29.94 29.46
N GLN A 158 -15.02 29.87 30.41
CA GLN A 158 -16.24 30.67 30.36
C GLN A 158 -15.90 32.06 30.87
N ASN A 159 -15.48 32.95 29.97
CA ASN A 159 -15.65 34.38 30.19
C ASN A 159 -15.89 35.08 28.85
N GLY A 160 -17.18 35.23 28.53
CA GLY A 160 -17.62 36.17 27.54
C GLY A 160 -17.43 37.60 28.04
N LYS A 161 -16.69 38.38 27.29
CA LYS A 161 -16.95 39.80 26.99
C LYS A 161 -16.49 40.09 25.57
#